data_AF-A0A7V7DUX2-F1
#
_entry.id   AF-A0A7V7DUX2-F1
#
_cell.length_a   1.000
_cell.length_b   1.000
_cell.length_c   1.000
_cell.angle_alpha   90.00
_cell.angle_beta   90.00
_cell.angle_gamma   90.00
#
_symmetry.space_group_name_H-M   'P 1'
#
loop_
_entity.id
_entity.type
_entity.pdbx_description
1 polymer ?
#
loop_
_entity_poly.entity_id
_entity_poly.type
_entity_poly.pdbx_seq_one_letter_code
_entity_poly.pdbx_strand_id
1 'polypeptide(L)'
;MNLKDNSTYIAGPTRIFTTVLVLLIATAMLQGIIISTAMLWEARPIAPIKKPKKELSEAEKHLEKIRNSGRQFLPDGTIHLVYTLPDIPTLKRAIDERQKEIYDANGSLLWSGLEKNRPYEYLSWGVMIHGYTESFTDTRMKQIQMITPEFSRSLEIPVRSREKTEQVWRYDPGRQLFVGYRSDGSKIGYIGSTGFTDSKSRAKPFGRFKLFTAWCPQDSFSPTLLWQTSRRIYEINFEKQQVQLIFESAKSNIKQINLHKWRAIRPETPQDSKIPYRPLIKCLTEDGKHHLIMRNPDRKLTVTVDGDWWSETISFTATTQGIYLFYRDTERRLPSAFRKSPKLALEWSRKVRGKPYKKWVELYKVDNKANLHLLNRCDWTVPAEPYPVVEAGPLWTKVRHYACQFSSPLYDLAWYLLGRQFLFQLYRGNDFIRGFAEVTRELRPGNSILNWLLALAMVGFAFWHGWPRKTSLGKLIFWFVFTLVFNLAGLLTYLALNHTPIIKCPLCGKRRGLAQVNCIRCGAELPAPERGKLDLILNT
;
A
#
# COMPACT_ATOMS: atom_id res chain seq x y z
N MET A 1 0.46 52.12 29.73
CA MET A 1 1.13 51.05 30.51
C MET A 1 2.11 50.37 29.56
N ASN A 2 3.38 50.79 29.59
CA ASN A 2 4.44 50.32 28.68
C ASN A 2 5.05 49.05 29.28
N LEU A 3 4.90 47.91 28.59
CA LEU A 3 5.56 46.66 28.94
C LEU A 3 7.06 46.78 28.63
N LYS A 4 7.84 47.35 29.57
CA LYS A 4 9.28 47.09 29.63
C LYS A 4 9.46 45.60 29.95
N ASP A 5 10.29 44.94 29.15
CA ASP A 5 10.75 43.55 29.32
C ASP A 5 9.90 42.41 28.72
N ASN A 6 9.50 42.54 27.45
CA ASN A 6 9.01 41.38 26.67
C ASN A 6 10.09 40.30 26.42
N SER A 7 11.38 40.64 26.46
CA SER A 7 12.49 39.72 26.14
C SER A 7 12.66 38.61 27.20
N THR A 8 12.42 38.90 28.47
CA THR A 8 12.53 37.94 29.58
C THR A 8 11.38 36.93 29.63
N TYR A 9 10.18 37.31 29.19
CA TYR A 9 9.03 36.40 29.10
C TYR A 9 9.11 35.44 27.90
N ILE A 10 9.81 35.82 26.83
CA ILE A 10 10.00 34.98 25.63
C ILE A 10 11.22 34.04 25.77
N ALA A 11 12.24 34.44 26.54
CA ALA A 11 13.47 33.67 26.70
C ALA A 11 13.27 32.30 27.37
N GLY A 12 12.37 32.20 28.36
CA GLY A 12 12.09 30.94 29.08
C GLY A 12 11.47 29.87 28.19
N PRO A 13 10.31 30.12 27.54
CA PRO A 13 9.67 29.18 26.61
C PRO A 13 10.58 28.80 25.44
N THR A 14 11.33 29.75 24.88
CA THR A 14 12.24 29.50 23.77
C THR A 14 13.38 28.57 24.18
N ARG A 15 14.00 28.79 25.35
CA ARG A 15 15.04 27.90 25.89
C ARG A 15 14.50 26.48 26.11
N ILE A 16 13.32 26.34 26.72
CA ILE A 16 12.69 25.03 26.91
C ILE A 16 12.48 24.37 25.55
N PHE A 17 11.91 25.07 24.58
CA PHE A 17 11.68 24.54 23.23
C PHE A 17 12.99 24.09 22.55
N THR A 18 14.04 24.92 22.58
CA THR A 18 15.33 24.58 21.97
C THR A 18 15.98 23.37 22.65
N THR A 19 15.99 23.30 23.99
CA THR A 19 16.53 22.14 24.72
C THR A 19 15.78 20.86 24.37
N VAL A 20 14.45 20.92 24.29
CA VAL A 20 13.60 19.78 23.92
C VAL A 20 13.87 19.35 22.49
N LEU A 21 13.95 20.29 21.55
CA LEU A 21 14.23 20.02 20.15
C LEU A 21 15.60 19.35 19.98
N VAL A 22 16.63 19.86 20.64
CA VAL A 22 17.99 19.28 20.61
C VAL A 22 17.99 17.86 21.18
N LEU A 23 17.31 17.63 22.32
CA LEU A 23 17.25 16.30 22.93
C LEU A 23 16.42 15.31 22.11
N LEU A 24 15.34 15.75 21.45
CA LEU A 24 14.57 14.92 20.52
C LEU A 24 15.39 14.55 19.29
N ILE A 25 16.15 15.50 18.73
CA ILE A 25 17.06 15.22 17.62
C ILE A 25 18.15 14.25 18.06
N ALA A 26 18.78 14.47 19.21
CA ALA A 26 19.85 13.61 19.72
C ALA A 26 19.36 12.18 19.99
N THR A 27 18.18 12.02 20.61
CA THR A 27 17.57 10.71 20.85
C THR A 27 17.18 10.02 19.54
N ALA A 28 16.58 10.74 18.59
CA ALA A 28 16.25 10.21 17.26
C ALA A 28 17.51 9.79 16.48
N MET A 29 18.58 10.59 16.52
CA MET A 29 19.87 10.26 15.90
C MET A 29 20.49 9.03 16.54
N LEU A 30 20.50 8.94 17.88
CA LEU A 30 21.04 7.77 18.59
C LEU A 30 20.26 6.49 18.25
N GLN A 31 18.92 6.56 18.24
CA GLN A 31 18.07 5.45 17.82
C GLN A 31 18.34 5.06 16.35
N GLY A 32 18.46 6.05 15.47
CA GLY A 32 18.80 5.84 14.06
C GLY A 32 20.17 5.20 13.87
N ILE A 33 21.18 5.63 14.63
CA ILE A 33 22.54 5.04 14.62
C ILE A 33 22.47 3.58 15.08
N ILE A 34 21.83 3.29 16.22
CA ILE A 34 21.71 1.91 16.74
C ILE A 34 21.04 0.98 15.72
N ILE A 35 19.94 1.44 15.10
CA ILE A 35 19.22 0.69 14.06
C ILE A 35 20.12 0.50 12.83
N SER A 36 20.82 1.55 12.38
CA SER A 36 21.68 1.51 11.19
C SER A 36 22.93 0.65 11.40
N THR A 37 23.51 0.65 12.59
CA THR A 37 24.63 -0.23 12.95
C THR A 37 24.19 -1.69 12.97
N ALA A 38 22.99 -1.99 13.48
CA ALA A 38 22.42 -3.34 13.40
C ALA A 38 22.16 -3.75 11.94
N MET A 39 21.63 -2.84 11.11
CA MET A 39 21.49 -3.07 9.67
C MET A 39 22.84 -3.32 8.99
N LEU A 40 23.88 -2.57 9.32
CA LEU A 40 25.24 -2.75 8.79
C LEU A 40 25.88 -4.07 9.24
N TRP A 41 25.63 -4.50 10.47
CA TRP A 41 26.07 -5.80 10.99
C TRP A 41 25.36 -6.96 10.29
N GLU A 42 24.09 -6.78 9.93
CA GLU A 42 23.30 -7.77 9.18
C GLU A 42 23.58 -7.71 7.67
N ALA A 43 23.96 -6.54 7.17
CA ALA A 43 24.41 -6.30 5.80
C ALA A 43 25.88 -6.65 5.60
N ARG A 44 26.63 -7.01 6.66
CA ARG A 44 27.78 -7.89 6.47
C ARG A 44 27.16 -9.15 5.87
N PRO A 45 27.42 -9.45 4.59
CA PRO A 45 26.94 -10.70 4.05
C PRO A 45 27.45 -11.75 5.02
N ILE A 46 26.57 -12.59 5.57
CA ILE A 46 26.94 -13.97 5.84
C ILE A 46 27.60 -14.34 4.53
N ALA A 47 28.95 -14.37 4.50
CA ALA A 47 29.72 -14.45 3.27
C ALA A 47 29.00 -15.49 2.46
N PRO A 48 28.40 -15.10 1.29
CA PRO A 48 27.39 -15.94 0.64
C PRO A 48 28.01 -17.30 0.67
N ILE A 49 27.43 -18.26 1.41
CA ILE A 49 28.08 -19.56 1.59
C ILE A 49 28.42 -19.90 0.17
N LYS A 50 29.72 -19.86 -0.18
CA LYS A 50 30.18 -20.07 -1.54
C LYS A 50 30.01 -21.56 -1.64
N LYS A 51 28.75 -21.98 -1.74
CA LYS A 51 28.41 -23.28 -2.21
C LYS A 51 29.15 -23.30 -3.53
N PRO A 52 30.08 -24.26 -3.73
CA PRO A 52 30.66 -24.43 -5.03
C PRO A 52 29.48 -24.37 -5.98
N LYS A 53 29.54 -23.43 -6.93
CA LYS A 53 28.52 -23.26 -7.95
C LYS A 53 28.49 -24.64 -8.58
N LYS A 54 27.57 -25.50 -8.15
CA LYS A 54 27.54 -26.88 -8.59
C LYS A 54 27.43 -26.72 -10.09
N GLU A 55 28.49 -27.09 -10.80
CA GLU A 55 28.46 -27.03 -12.24
C GLU A 55 27.38 -28.02 -12.62
N LEU A 56 26.20 -27.47 -12.89
CA LEU A 56 25.07 -28.27 -13.26
C LEU A 56 25.48 -28.98 -14.54
N SER A 57 25.27 -30.28 -14.59
CA SER A 57 25.42 -31.01 -15.85
C SER A 57 24.54 -30.35 -16.91
N GLU A 58 24.85 -30.53 -18.19
CA GLU A 58 24.01 -29.99 -19.27
C GLU A 58 22.56 -30.47 -19.15
N ALA A 59 22.33 -31.70 -18.67
CA ALA A 59 21.00 -32.21 -18.35
C ALA A 59 20.33 -31.45 -17.21
N GLU A 60 21.05 -31.13 -16.13
CA GLU A 60 20.52 -30.34 -15.01
C GLU A 60 20.23 -28.89 -15.42
N LYS A 61 21.08 -28.27 -16.26
CA LYS A 61 20.84 -26.93 -16.83
C LYS A 61 19.60 -26.93 -17.72
N HIS A 62 19.46 -27.96 -18.56
CA HIS A 62 18.28 -28.13 -19.41
C HIS A 62 17.00 -28.27 -18.56
N LEU A 63 17.02 -29.13 -17.54
CA LEU A 63 15.88 -29.29 -16.63
C LEU A 63 15.55 -28.00 -15.88
N GLU A 64 16.55 -27.25 -15.41
CA GLU A 64 16.34 -25.96 -14.76
C GLU A 64 15.73 -24.93 -15.73
N LYS A 65 16.18 -24.92 -16.98
CA LYS A 65 15.64 -24.07 -18.03
C LYS A 65 14.16 -24.38 -18.29
N ILE A 66 13.84 -25.64 -18.56
CA ILE A 66 12.46 -26.16 -18.71
C ILE A 66 11.61 -25.80 -17.48
N ARG A 67 12.18 -25.92 -16.28
CA ARG A 67 11.51 -25.55 -15.02
C ARG A 67 11.20 -24.06 -14.94
N ASN A 68 12.07 -23.19 -15.43
CA ASN A 68 11.94 -21.74 -15.34
C ASN A 68 11.19 -21.12 -16.54
N SER A 69 10.89 -21.90 -17.58
CA SER A 69 10.10 -21.46 -18.74
C SER A 69 8.68 -21.02 -18.37
N GLY A 70 8.14 -20.01 -19.04
CA GLY A 70 6.71 -19.71 -18.97
C GLY A 70 5.89 -20.85 -19.60
N ARG A 71 4.76 -21.23 -19.01
CA ARG A 71 3.86 -22.22 -19.60
C ARG A 71 2.79 -21.49 -20.39
N GLN A 72 2.80 -21.65 -21.71
CA GLN A 72 1.90 -20.98 -22.63
C GLN A 72 1.03 -22.02 -23.35
N PHE A 73 -0.21 -21.62 -23.64
CA PHE A 73 -1.18 -22.49 -24.28
C PHE A 73 -1.56 -21.98 -25.66
N LEU A 74 -1.64 -22.89 -26.62
CA LEU A 74 -2.28 -22.66 -27.92
C LEU A 74 -3.81 -22.87 -27.81
N PRO A 75 -4.61 -22.35 -28.76
CA PRO A 75 -6.07 -22.50 -28.74
C PRO A 75 -6.60 -23.94 -28.78
N ASP A 76 -5.80 -24.87 -29.31
CA ASP A 76 -6.07 -26.32 -29.35
C ASP A 76 -5.78 -27.03 -28.01
N GLY A 77 -5.16 -26.33 -27.05
CA GLY A 77 -4.75 -26.88 -25.77
C GLY A 77 -3.32 -27.39 -25.70
N THR A 78 -2.56 -27.28 -26.79
CA THR A 78 -1.13 -27.63 -26.82
C THR A 78 -0.34 -26.71 -25.88
N ILE A 79 0.58 -27.31 -25.10
CA ILE A 79 1.41 -26.61 -24.12
C ILE A 79 2.81 -26.41 -24.69
N HIS A 80 3.26 -25.16 -24.72
CA HIS A 80 4.64 -24.82 -25.00
C HIS A 80 5.32 -24.21 -23.76
N LEU A 81 6.56 -24.61 -23.54
CA LEU A 81 7.43 -24.07 -22.50
C LEU A 81 8.31 -22.99 -23.12
N VAL A 82 8.05 -21.73 -22.79
CA VAL A 82 8.72 -20.57 -23.38
C VAL A 82 9.77 -20.04 -22.41
N TYR A 83 11.03 -20.30 -22.71
CA TYR A 83 12.17 -19.73 -21.99
C TYR A 83 12.58 -18.41 -22.64
N THR A 84 12.75 -17.36 -21.83
CA THR A 84 13.35 -16.09 -22.28
C THR A 84 14.79 -16.07 -21.79
N LEU A 85 15.75 -15.93 -22.70
CA LEU A 85 17.15 -15.85 -22.33
C LEU A 85 17.40 -14.57 -21.53
N PRO A 86 18.19 -14.62 -20.44
CA PRO A 86 18.48 -13.45 -19.64
C PRO A 86 19.20 -12.39 -20.50
N ASP A 87 18.64 -11.18 -20.54
CA ASP A 87 19.25 -10.03 -21.22
C ASP A 87 20.63 -9.74 -20.62
N ILE A 88 21.62 -9.44 -21.47
CA ILE A 88 22.89 -8.84 -21.02
C ILE A 88 22.54 -7.48 -20.40
N PRO A 89 23.01 -7.14 -19.17
CA PRO A 89 22.48 -6.03 -18.37
C PRO A 89 22.56 -4.62 -18.99
N THR A 90 23.20 -4.45 -20.15
CA THR A 90 23.61 -3.16 -20.69
C THR A 90 22.60 -2.50 -21.64
N LEU A 91 21.57 -3.19 -22.13
CA LEU A 91 20.54 -2.56 -22.98
C LEU A 91 19.12 -2.95 -22.55
N LYS A 92 18.29 -1.96 -22.20
CA LYS A 92 16.82 -2.10 -22.26
C LYS A 92 16.40 -2.22 -23.73
N ARG A 93 16.55 -3.42 -24.30
CA ARG A 93 16.05 -3.70 -25.64
C ARG A 93 14.52 -3.72 -25.66
N ALA A 94 13.94 -3.37 -26.80
CA ALA A 94 12.51 -3.53 -27.04
C ALA A 94 12.12 -5.01 -26.86
N ILE A 95 10.89 -5.28 -26.43
CA ILE A 95 10.39 -6.65 -26.17
C ILE A 95 10.64 -7.57 -27.39
N ASP A 96 10.53 -7.02 -28.60
CA ASP A 96 10.68 -7.71 -29.89
C ASP A 96 12.11 -8.21 -30.19
N GLU A 97 13.11 -7.73 -29.47
CA GLU A 97 14.52 -8.10 -29.63
C GLU A 97 14.98 -9.17 -28.64
N ARG A 98 14.06 -9.71 -27.82
CA ARG A 98 14.38 -10.75 -26.85
C ARG A 98 14.52 -12.11 -27.53
N GLN A 99 15.63 -12.79 -27.25
CA GLN A 99 15.84 -14.16 -27.66
C GLN A 99 14.99 -15.10 -26.80
N LYS A 100 14.25 -16.01 -27.46
CA LYS A 100 13.39 -17.00 -26.82
C LYS A 100 13.68 -18.39 -27.35
N GLU A 101 13.50 -19.36 -26.48
CA GLU A 101 13.51 -20.78 -26.81
C GLU A 101 12.18 -21.39 -26.40
N ILE A 102 11.63 -22.22 -27.27
CA ILE A 102 10.30 -22.80 -27.15
C ILE A 102 10.46 -24.30 -27.19
N TYR A 103 9.94 -24.96 -26.16
CA TYR A 103 9.97 -26.41 -26.04
C TYR A 103 8.55 -26.97 -26.00
N ASP A 104 8.40 -28.23 -26.36
CA ASP A 104 7.19 -29.00 -26.08
C ASP A 104 7.08 -29.32 -24.57
N ALA A 105 6.00 -30.00 -24.17
CA ALA A 105 5.78 -30.40 -22.79
C ALA A 105 6.79 -31.47 -22.29
N ASN A 106 7.45 -32.19 -23.19
CA ASN A 106 8.48 -33.20 -22.89
C ASN A 106 9.89 -32.58 -22.77
N GLY A 107 10.05 -31.30 -23.10
CA GLY A 107 11.32 -30.58 -23.07
C GLY A 107 12.12 -30.66 -24.36
N SER A 108 11.53 -31.12 -25.48
CA SER A 108 12.16 -31.10 -26.81
C SER A 108 12.11 -29.69 -27.39
N LEU A 109 13.22 -29.20 -27.94
CA LEU A 109 13.28 -27.87 -28.54
C LEU A 109 12.46 -27.85 -29.84
N LEU A 110 11.47 -26.96 -29.89
CA LEU A 110 10.63 -26.73 -31.07
C LEU A 110 11.14 -25.54 -31.90
N TRP A 111 11.63 -24.49 -31.23
CA TRP A 111 12.08 -23.28 -31.91
C TRP A 111 12.99 -22.41 -31.03
N SER A 112 13.93 -21.69 -31.65
CA SER A 112 14.79 -20.69 -31.00
C SER A 112 14.97 -19.47 -31.91
N GLY A 113 14.87 -18.26 -31.37
CA GLY A 113 15.01 -17.03 -32.15
C GLY A 113 14.52 -15.78 -31.43
N LEU A 114 14.43 -14.66 -32.17
CA LEU A 114 13.90 -13.39 -31.66
C LEU A 114 12.37 -13.43 -31.55
N GLU A 115 11.80 -12.85 -30.48
CA GLU A 115 10.35 -12.86 -30.22
C GLU A 115 9.50 -12.43 -31.42
N LYS A 116 9.91 -11.40 -32.18
CA LYS A 116 9.20 -10.94 -33.38
C LYS A 116 9.07 -12.00 -34.49
N ASN A 117 9.98 -12.97 -34.53
CA ASN A 117 10.01 -14.04 -35.53
C ASN A 117 9.37 -15.34 -35.01
N ARG A 118 8.70 -15.29 -33.85
CA ARG A 118 8.10 -16.47 -33.22
C ARG A 118 6.98 -17.02 -34.12
N PRO A 119 7.00 -18.31 -34.50
CA PRO A 119 6.00 -18.89 -35.38
C PRO A 119 4.66 -19.17 -34.67
N TYR A 120 4.69 -19.23 -33.33
CA TYR A 120 3.53 -19.53 -32.48
C TYR A 120 2.90 -18.28 -31.91
N GLU A 121 1.58 -18.33 -31.76
CA GLU A 121 0.81 -17.33 -31.04
C GLU A 121 0.00 -17.99 -29.94
N TYR A 122 0.13 -17.46 -28.72
CA TYR A 122 -0.45 -18.06 -27.53
C TYR A 122 -1.71 -17.33 -27.08
N LEU A 123 -2.57 -18.06 -26.37
CA LEU A 123 -3.69 -17.49 -25.65
C LEU A 123 -3.19 -16.41 -24.68
N SER A 124 -3.79 -15.22 -24.79
CA SER A 124 -3.55 -14.09 -23.91
C SER A 124 -4.72 -13.92 -22.94
N TRP A 125 -4.44 -13.36 -21.76
CA TRP A 125 -5.33 -13.45 -20.61
C TRP A 125 -5.79 -12.07 -20.14
N GLY A 126 -6.99 -12.00 -19.58
CA GLY A 126 -7.51 -10.76 -19.01
C GLY A 126 -6.67 -10.22 -17.86
N VAL A 127 -6.39 -8.93 -17.91
CA VAL A 127 -5.54 -8.22 -16.95
C VAL A 127 -6.40 -7.56 -15.88
N MET A 128 -5.95 -7.63 -14.63
CA MET A 128 -6.64 -7.00 -13.50
C MET A 128 -6.58 -5.47 -13.61
N ILE A 129 -7.71 -4.78 -13.43
CA ILE A 129 -7.71 -3.30 -13.45
C ILE A 129 -7.07 -2.71 -12.19
N HIS A 130 -7.24 -3.38 -11.04
CA HIS A 130 -6.62 -2.99 -9.77
C HIS A 130 -5.10 -3.22 -9.83
N GLY A 131 -4.33 -2.15 -9.94
CA GLY A 131 -2.85 -2.20 -9.90
C GLY A 131 -2.16 -1.40 -11.00
N TYR A 132 -2.86 -1.02 -12.06
CA TYR A 132 -2.29 -0.16 -13.11
C TYR A 132 -2.50 1.32 -12.80
N THR A 133 -1.53 2.14 -13.22
CA THR A 133 -1.52 3.61 -13.15
C THR A 133 -2.77 4.27 -13.78
N GLU A 134 -3.42 3.57 -14.70
CA GLU A 134 -4.52 4.04 -15.54
C GLU A 134 -5.92 3.95 -14.93
N SER A 135 -6.09 3.31 -13.76
CA SER A 135 -7.40 3.23 -13.09
C SER A 135 -7.62 4.36 -12.09
N PHE A 136 -8.86 4.86 -11.99
CA PHE A 136 -9.25 5.82 -10.97
C PHE A 136 -10.14 5.13 -9.95
N THR A 137 -9.75 5.16 -8.67
CA THR A 137 -10.39 4.39 -7.59
C THR A 137 -11.16 5.29 -6.63
N ASP A 138 -12.02 4.69 -5.80
CA ASP A 138 -12.75 5.39 -4.73
C ASP A 138 -11.83 6.17 -3.78
N THR A 139 -10.61 5.66 -3.57
CA THR A 139 -9.59 6.31 -2.75
C THR A 139 -9.10 7.58 -3.41
N ARG A 140 -8.83 7.56 -4.73
CA ARG A 140 -8.49 8.77 -5.50
C ARG A 140 -9.66 9.76 -5.55
N MET A 141 -10.90 9.26 -5.66
CA MET A 141 -12.10 10.10 -5.60
C MET A 141 -12.20 10.87 -4.28
N LYS A 142 -11.97 10.20 -3.14
CA LYS A 142 -11.95 10.85 -1.83
C LYS A 142 -10.82 11.89 -1.74
N GLN A 143 -9.64 11.59 -2.29
CA GLN A 143 -8.49 12.51 -2.25
C GLN A 143 -8.78 13.84 -2.93
N ILE A 144 -9.43 13.82 -4.10
CA ILE A 144 -9.79 15.06 -4.80
C ILE A 144 -10.90 15.84 -4.08
N GLN A 145 -11.61 15.23 -3.11
CA GLN A 145 -12.73 15.83 -2.39
C GLN A 145 -12.38 16.30 -0.96
N MET A 146 -11.26 15.88 -0.38
CA MET A 146 -10.96 16.05 1.06
C MET A 146 -10.23 17.35 1.44
N ILE A 147 -9.74 18.15 0.49
CA ILE A 147 -8.73 19.19 0.79
C ILE A 147 -9.34 20.50 1.35
N THR A 148 -10.62 20.51 1.76
CA THR A 148 -11.52 21.68 2.04
C THR A 148 -12.30 22.15 0.80
N PRO A 149 -13.45 22.85 0.94
CA PRO A 149 -14.25 23.31 -0.22
C PRO A 149 -13.44 24.11 -1.25
N GLU A 150 -12.45 24.88 -0.80
CA GLU A 150 -11.58 25.74 -1.64
C GLU A 150 -10.58 24.92 -2.47
N PHE A 151 -10.21 23.72 -2.03
CA PHE A 151 -9.24 22.86 -2.71
C PHE A 151 -9.85 21.55 -3.22
N SER A 152 -11.15 21.35 -3.03
CA SER A 152 -11.90 20.23 -3.59
C SER A 152 -11.96 20.37 -5.11
N ARG A 153 -11.41 19.38 -5.81
CA ARG A 153 -11.46 19.28 -7.27
C ARG A 153 -12.62 18.39 -7.69
N SER A 154 -13.31 18.80 -8.75
CA SER A 154 -14.32 17.95 -9.38
C SER A 154 -13.66 17.00 -10.38
N LEU A 155 -14.19 15.78 -10.50
CA LEU A 155 -13.83 14.91 -11.62
C LEU A 155 -14.53 15.45 -12.87
N GLU A 156 -13.76 15.83 -13.87
CA GLU A 156 -14.25 16.36 -15.14
C GLU A 156 -13.87 15.43 -16.29
N ILE A 157 -14.85 15.16 -17.17
CA ILE A 157 -14.68 14.35 -18.37
C ILE A 157 -14.92 15.25 -19.59
N PRO A 158 -13.86 15.62 -20.33
CA PRO A 158 -14.00 16.48 -21.50
C PRO A 158 -14.49 15.67 -22.71
N VAL A 159 -15.48 16.20 -23.43
CA VAL A 159 -15.87 15.75 -24.78
C VAL A 159 -15.19 16.69 -25.76
N ARG A 160 -14.37 16.14 -26.64
CA ARG A 160 -13.49 16.90 -27.53
C ARG A 160 -13.83 16.63 -28.98
N SER A 161 -13.74 17.67 -29.80
CA SER A 161 -13.49 17.56 -31.23
C SER A 161 -11.98 17.62 -31.48
N ARG A 162 -11.56 17.57 -32.76
CA ARG A 162 -10.13 17.53 -33.13
C ARG A 162 -9.33 18.72 -32.59
N GLU A 163 -9.97 19.88 -32.44
CA GLU A 163 -9.29 21.15 -32.13
C GLU A 163 -9.73 21.79 -30.81
N LYS A 164 -10.89 21.40 -30.25
CA LYS A 164 -11.43 22.05 -29.04
C LYS A 164 -12.23 21.12 -28.14
N THR A 165 -12.41 21.54 -26.90
CA THR A 165 -13.35 20.90 -25.96
C THR A 165 -14.74 21.47 -26.21
N GLU A 166 -15.68 20.61 -26.59
CA GLU A 166 -17.07 20.99 -26.88
C GLU A 166 -17.92 20.98 -25.61
N GLN A 167 -17.70 19.97 -24.75
CA GLN A 167 -18.47 19.76 -23.52
C GLN A 167 -17.56 19.31 -22.38
N VAL A 168 -17.98 19.59 -21.15
CA VAL A 168 -17.34 19.09 -19.93
C VAL A 168 -18.40 18.47 -19.04
N TRP A 169 -18.20 17.21 -18.67
CA TRP A 169 -19.08 16.48 -17.76
C TRP A 169 -18.45 16.39 -16.38
N ARG A 170 -19.08 17.02 -15.40
CA ARG A 170 -18.61 17.07 -14.02
C ARG A 170 -19.34 16.05 -13.17
N TYR A 171 -18.60 15.19 -12.47
CA TYR A 171 -19.19 14.24 -11.54
C TYR A 171 -19.59 14.96 -10.24
N ASP A 172 -20.87 14.87 -9.88
CA ASP A 172 -21.41 15.32 -8.61
C ASP A 172 -21.42 14.13 -7.63
N PRO A 173 -20.52 14.07 -6.62
CA PRO A 173 -20.47 12.95 -5.70
C PRO A 173 -21.67 12.89 -4.74
N GLY A 174 -22.29 14.03 -4.44
CA GLY A 174 -23.48 14.09 -3.58
C GLY A 174 -24.68 13.48 -4.27
N ARG A 175 -24.78 13.66 -5.59
CA ARG A 175 -25.87 13.08 -6.42
C ARG A 175 -25.50 11.80 -7.14
N GLN A 176 -24.22 11.43 -7.16
CA GLN A 176 -23.67 10.23 -7.82
C GLN A 176 -24.05 10.16 -9.32
N LEU A 177 -23.96 11.28 -10.02
CA LEU A 177 -24.27 11.44 -11.43
C LEU A 177 -23.38 12.52 -12.07
N PHE A 178 -23.35 12.60 -13.39
CA PHE A 178 -22.63 13.65 -14.10
C PHE A 178 -23.56 14.79 -14.50
N VAL A 179 -23.06 16.02 -14.45
CA VAL A 179 -23.72 17.23 -14.97
C VAL A 179 -22.88 17.75 -16.14
N GLY A 180 -23.50 17.89 -17.31
CA GLY A 180 -22.84 18.33 -18.53
C GLY A 180 -22.96 19.83 -18.73
N TYR A 181 -21.87 20.45 -19.20
CA TYR A 181 -21.80 21.86 -19.57
C TYR A 181 -21.17 21.99 -20.96
N ARG A 182 -21.61 22.96 -21.76
CA ARG A 182 -20.94 23.35 -23.00
C ARG A 182 -19.73 24.25 -22.69
N SER A 183 -18.92 24.50 -23.70
CA SER A 183 -17.76 25.42 -23.62
C SER A 183 -18.12 26.85 -23.20
N ASP A 184 -19.34 27.31 -23.51
CA ASP A 184 -19.88 28.62 -23.07
C ASP A 184 -20.40 28.63 -21.62
N GLY A 185 -20.31 27.49 -20.92
CA GLY A 185 -20.81 27.33 -19.55
C GLY A 185 -22.30 26.98 -19.45
N SER A 186 -23.05 26.99 -20.56
CA SER A 186 -24.46 26.59 -20.58
C SER A 186 -24.61 25.11 -20.21
N LYS A 187 -25.64 24.80 -19.43
CA LYS A 187 -25.87 23.43 -18.96
C LYS A 187 -26.53 22.59 -20.06
N ILE A 188 -26.00 21.39 -20.27
CA ILE A 188 -26.49 20.41 -21.25
C ILE A 188 -27.54 19.49 -20.62
N GLY A 189 -27.28 19.00 -19.41
CA GLY A 189 -28.16 18.04 -18.74
C GLY A 189 -27.41 17.17 -17.73
N TYR A 190 -27.92 15.97 -17.53
CA TYR A 190 -27.47 15.00 -16.54
C TYR A 190 -27.27 13.63 -17.18
N ILE A 191 -26.21 12.94 -16.78
CA ILE A 191 -25.97 11.54 -17.11
C ILE A 191 -26.00 10.72 -15.82
N GLY A 192 -26.92 9.77 -15.74
CA GLY A 192 -27.15 8.92 -14.58
C GLY A 192 -27.31 7.44 -14.94
N SER A 193 -27.73 6.61 -13.99
CA SER A 193 -27.88 5.15 -14.20
C SER A 193 -28.89 4.78 -15.29
N THR A 194 -29.83 5.67 -15.59
CA THR A 194 -30.91 5.50 -16.57
C THR A 194 -30.62 6.19 -17.90
N GLY A 195 -29.39 6.69 -18.12
CA GLY A 195 -29.02 7.42 -19.33
C GLY A 195 -28.97 8.93 -19.15
N PHE A 196 -29.02 9.64 -20.28
CA PHE A 196 -29.05 11.09 -20.34
C PHE A 196 -30.46 11.65 -20.13
N THR A 197 -30.55 12.80 -19.46
CA THR A 197 -31.77 13.60 -19.35
C THR A 197 -31.43 15.07 -19.11
N ASP A 198 -32.24 15.97 -19.65
CA ASP A 198 -32.22 17.41 -19.37
C ASP A 198 -32.75 17.76 -17.97
N SER A 199 -33.61 16.90 -17.40
CA SER A 199 -34.30 17.13 -16.13
C SER A 199 -33.57 16.54 -14.93
N LYS A 200 -33.36 17.40 -13.91
CA LYS A 200 -32.72 17.00 -12.65
C LYS A 200 -33.52 15.94 -11.89
N SER A 201 -34.85 16.01 -11.91
CA SER A 201 -35.71 15.09 -11.14
C SER A 201 -35.80 13.70 -11.76
N ARG A 202 -35.59 13.60 -13.08
CA ARG A 202 -35.58 12.34 -13.82
C ARG A 202 -34.23 11.62 -13.74
N ALA A 203 -33.14 12.34 -13.48
CA ALA A 203 -31.81 11.76 -13.40
C ALA A 203 -31.66 10.86 -12.17
N LYS A 204 -31.31 9.59 -12.39
CA LYS A 204 -31.07 8.61 -11.31
C LYS A 204 -29.58 8.43 -11.03
N PRO A 205 -29.16 8.28 -9.76
CA PRO A 205 -27.76 8.10 -9.40
C PRO A 205 -27.21 6.78 -9.95
N PHE A 206 -25.93 6.74 -10.34
CA PHE A 206 -25.23 5.49 -10.66
C PHE A 206 -25.18 4.53 -9.47
N GLY A 207 -25.06 5.10 -8.26
CA GLY A 207 -24.74 4.39 -7.03
C GLY A 207 -23.31 4.71 -6.56
N ARG A 208 -22.95 4.19 -5.39
CA ARG A 208 -21.64 4.45 -4.77
C ARG A 208 -20.50 4.04 -5.69
N PHE A 209 -19.71 5.03 -6.12
CA PHE A 209 -18.53 4.88 -6.95
C PHE A 209 -17.51 3.92 -6.31
N LYS A 210 -16.88 3.08 -7.14
CA LYS A 210 -15.80 2.17 -6.74
C LYS A 210 -14.54 2.36 -7.57
N LEU A 211 -14.67 2.28 -8.89
CA LEU A 211 -13.56 2.52 -9.80
C LEU A 211 -14.11 2.90 -11.18
N PHE A 212 -13.31 3.59 -11.97
CA PHE A 212 -13.50 3.63 -13.41
C PHE A 212 -12.17 3.45 -14.14
N THR A 213 -12.29 3.06 -15.40
CA THR A 213 -11.21 3.19 -16.38
C THR A 213 -11.73 3.92 -17.61
N ALA A 214 -10.84 4.67 -18.27
CA ALA A 214 -11.15 5.41 -19.48
C ALA A 214 -10.38 4.84 -20.69
N TRP A 215 -10.91 5.02 -21.88
CA TRP A 215 -10.21 4.90 -23.16
C TRP A 215 -10.90 5.81 -24.18
N CYS A 216 -10.22 6.19 -25.25
CA CYS A 216 -10.86 6.86 -26.38
C CYS A 216 -11.16 5.80 -27.46
N PRO A 217 -12.42 5.61 -27.88
CA PRO A 217 -12.74 4.84 -29.08
C PRO A 217 -11.99 5.38 -30.29
N GLN A 218 -11.75 4.54 -31.31
CA GLN A 218 -10.87 4.94 -32.41
C GLN A 218 -11.49 5.99 -33.36
N ASP A 219 -12.80 6.01 -33.42
CA ASP A 219 -13.62 6.96 -34.16
C ASP A 219 -13.96 8.21 -33.32
N SER A 220 -13.36 8.37 -32.14
CA SER A 220 -13.71 9.44 -31.20
C SER A 220 -12.47 10.07 -30.53
N PHE A 221 -12.50 11.39 -30.40
CA PHE A 221 -11.53 12.12 -29.56
C PHE A 221 -11.97 12.18 -28.09
N SER A 222 -13.15 11.65 -27.79
CA SER A 222 -13.78 11.72 -26.48
C SER A 222 -13.64 10.41 -25.71
N PRO A 223 -13.37 10.47 -24.40
CA PRO A 223 -13.23 9.29 -23.59
C PRO A 223 -14.59 8.58 -23.40
N THR A 224 -14.55 7.25 -23.49
CA THR A 224 -15.57 6.35 -22.96
C THR A 224 -15.09 5.82 -21.62
N LEU A 225 -16.00 5.73 -20.65
CA LEU A 225 -15.70 5.21 -19.32
C LEU A 225 -16.37 3.86 -19.09
N LEU A 226 -15.62 2.93 -18.50
CA LEU A 226 -16.19 1.77 -17.81
C LEU A 226 -16.29 2.13 -16.33
N TRP A 227 -17.49 2.50 -15.91
CA TRP A 227 -17.82 2.99 -14.57
C TRP A 227 -18.36 1.87 -13.70
N GLN A 228 -17.68 1.59 -12.59
CA GLN A 228 -18.07 0.55 -11.65
C GLN A 228 -18.56 1.14 -10.33
N THR A 229 -19.66 0.57 -9.86
CA THR A 229 -20.19 0.73 -8.49
C THR A 229 -20.01 -0.58 -7.72
N SER A 230 -20.58 -0.66 -6.51
CA SER A 230 -20.49 -1.89 -5.71
C SER A 230 -21.17 -3.10 -6.38
N ARG A 231 -22.18 -2.90 -7.23
CA ARG A 231 -22.95 -4.01 -7.83
C ARG A 231 -23.18 -3.90 -9.33
N ARG A 232 -22.82 -2.78 -9.95
CA ARG A 232 -23.10 -2.50 -11.36
C ARG A 232 -21.87 -2.00 -12.09
N ILE A 233 -21.79 -2.34 -13.37
CA ILE A 233 -20.80 -1.85 -14.32
C ILE A 233 -21.55 -1.19 -15.46
N TYR A 234 -21.21 0.07 -15.75
CA TYR A 234 -21.77 0.84 -16.83
C TYR A 234 -20.67 1.18 -17.83
N GLU A 235 -21.02 1.24 -19.11
CA GLU A 235 -20.22 1.92 -20.12
C GLU A 235 -20.88 3.26 -20.43
N ILE A 236 -20.12 4.35 -20.34
CA ILE A 236 -20.61 5.71 -20.51
C ILE A 236 -19.87 6.33 -21.68
N ASN A 237 -20.59 6.64 -22.75
CA ASN A 237 -20.10 7.39 -23.89
C ASN A 237 -20.63 8.83 -23.78
N PHE A 238 -19.76 9.78 -23.42
CA PHE A 238 -20.15 11.17 -23.19
C PHE A 238 -20.42 11.95 -24.48
N GLU A 239 -19.76 11.60 -25.58
CA GLU A 239 -19.99 12.21 -26.88
C GLU A 239 -21.38 11.86 -27.41
N LYS A 240 -21.76 10.58 -27.35
CA LYS A 240 -23.09 10.07 -27.73
C LYS A 240 -24.14 10.26 -26.63
N GLN A 241 -23.74 10.73 -25.44
CA GLN A 241 -24.58 10.88 -24.26
C GLN A 241 -25.33 9.59 -23.88
N GLN A 242 -24.68 8.45 -24.08
CA GLN A 242 -25.26 7.13 -23.88
C GLN A 242 -24.67 6.43 -22.66
N VAL A 243 -25.53 5.73 -21.92
CA VAL A 243 -25.16 4.88 -20.79
C VAL A 243 -25.68 3.48 -21.06
N GLN A 244 -24.79 2.50 -21.08
CA GLN A 244 -25.14 1.10 -21.20
C GLN A 244 -24.86 0.38 -19.87
N LEU A 245 -25.86 -0.30 -19.31
CA LEU A 245 -25.65 -1.21 -18.19
C LEU A 245 -25.01 -2.51 -18.71
N ILE A 246 -23.72 -2.68 -18.45
CA ILE A 246 -22.94 -3.85 -18.89
C ILE A 246 -23.22 -5.05 -17.99
N PHE A 247 -23.25 -4.83 -16.68
CA PHE A 247 -23.44 -5.89 -15.70
C PHE A 247 -24.12 -5.37 -14.44
N GLU A 248 -24.98 -6.19 -13.86
CA GLU A 248 -25.58 -5.99 -12.54
C GLU A 248 -25.58 -7.30 -11.77
N SER A 249 -25.10 -7.25 -10.52
CA SER A 249 -25.23 -8.33 -9.56
C SER A 249 -26.36 -8.01 -8.59
N ALA A 250 -27.36 -8.90 -8.54
CA ALA A 250 -28.54 -8.71 -7.70
C ALA A 250 -28.22 -8.78 -6.19
N LYS A 251 -27.36 -9.73 -5.79
CA LYS A 251 -27.18 -10.12 -4.37
C LYS A 251 -25.81 -9.78 -3.81
N SER A 252 -24.75 -9.89 -4.61
CA SER A 252 -23.36 -9.81 -4.13
C SER A 252 -22.66 -8.56 -4.68
N ASN A 253 -21.72 -7.98 -3.92
CA ASN A 253 -20.90 -6.91 -4.48
C ASN A 253 -19.86 -7.48 -5.45
N ILE A 254 -19.42 -6.61 -6.37
CA ILE A 254 -18.31 -6.85 -7.29
C ILE A 254 -17.03 -6.68 -6.49
N LYS A 255 -16.25 -7.77 -6.41
CA LYS A 255 -14.96 -7.80 -5.75
C LYS A 255 -13.83 -7.35 -6.68
N GLN A 256 -13.86 -7.80 -7.93
CA GLN A 256 -12.77 -7.56 -8.88
C GLN A 256 -13.28 -7.62 -10.33
N ILE A 257 -12.67 -6.81 -11.19
CA ILE A 257 -12.86 -6.89 -12.64
C ILE A 257 -11.52 -7.02 -13.38
N ASN A 258 -11.50 -7.88 -14.40
CA ASN A 258 -10.38 -8.02 -15.34
C ASN A 258 -10.90 -7.74 -16.75
N LEU A 259 -10.09 -7.05 -17.56
CA LEU A 259 -10.41 -6.75 -18.95
C LEU A 259 -9.48 -7.52 -19.87
N HIS A 260 -10.03 -8.05 -20.96
CA HIS A 260 -9.26 -8.60 -22.06
C HIS A 260 -9.77 -7.99 -23.36
N LYS A 261 -8.90 -7.24 -24.05
CA LYS A 261 -9.20 -6.51 -25.30
C LYS A 261 -10.49 -5.67 -25.28
N TRP A 262 -11.06 -5.34 -24.11
CA TRP A 262 -12.28 -4.52 -23.99
C TRP A 262 -12.12 -3.09 -24.48
N ARG A 263 -10.97 -2.48 -24.17
CA ARG A 263 -10.61 -1.11 -24.59
C ARG A 263 -10.11 -1.06 -26.05
N ALA A 264 -9.76 -2.20 -26.61
CA ALA A 264 -9.20 -2.33 -27.95
C ALA A 264 -10.35 -2.37 -28.97
N ILE A 265 -11.00 -1.21 -29.18
CA ILE A 265 -12.03 -1.05 -30.23
C ILE A 265 -11.39 -0.80 -31.63
N ARG A 266 -10.06 -0.94 -31.77
CA ARG A 266 -9.47 -1.72 -32.88
C ARG A 266 -8.33 -2.59 -32.34
N PRO A 267 -7.82 -3.59 -33.10
CA PRO A 267 -6.54 -4.21 -32.81
C PRO A 267 -5.53 -3.08 -32.58
N GLU A 268 -4.62 -3.27 -31.64
CA GLU A 268 -3.34 -2.56 -31.73
C GLU A 268 -2.85 -2.66 -33.19
N THR A 269 -2.21 -1.60 -33.70
CA THR A 269 -1.37 -1.63 -34.91
C THR A 269 -0.97 -3.04 -35.27
N PRO A 270 -1.20 -3.53 -36.51
CA PRO A 270 -1.15 -4.95 -36.86
C PRO A 270 0.15 -5.58 -36.36
N GLN A 271 0.10 -6.13 -35.16
CA GLN A 271 0.75 -7.37 -34.86
C GLN A 271 -0.38 -8.35 -35.06
N ASP A 272 -0.34 -8.96 -36.24
CA ASP A 272 -1.19 -10.02 -36.77
C ASP A 272 -1.49 -11.07 -35.69
N SER A 273 -2.39 -10.75 -34.77
CA SER A 273 -2.89 -11.71 -33.82
C SER A 273 -3.79 -12.62 -34.64
N LYS A 274 -3.22 -13.72 -35.11
CA LYS A 274 -3.89 -14.83 -35.78
C LYS A 274 -4.96 -15.44 -34.88
N ILE A 275 -4.93 -15.18 -33.58
CA ILE A 275 -6.02 -15.53 -32.66
C ILE A 275 -7.06 -14.41 -32.63
N PRO A 276 -8.25 -14.62 -33.21
CA PRO A 276 -9.33 -13.63 -33.19
C PRO A 276 -9.98 -13.58 -31.79
N TYR A 277 -9.53 -12.64 -30.96
CA TYR A 277 -10.07 -12.43 -29.62
C TYR A 277 -11.40 -11.69 -29.61
N ARG A 278 -12.24 -12.05 -28.64
CA ARG A 278 -13.48 -11.35 -28.32
C ARG A 278 -13.24 -10.46 -27.10
N PRO A 279 -13.71 -9.19 -27.11
CA PRO A 279 -13.68 -8.34 -25.93
C PRO A 279 -14.37 -9.02 -24.75
N LEU A 280 -13.70 -9.09 -23.61
CA LEU A 280 -14.18 -9.77 -22.41
C LEU A 280 -13.97 -8.92 -21.14
N ILE A 281 -15.01 -8.85 -20.32
CA ILE A 281 -14.93 -8.48 -18.90
C ILE A 281 -15.16 -9.74 -18.08
N LYS A 282 -14.18 -10.08 -17.23
CA LYS A 282 -14.37 -11.03 -16.12
C LYS A 282 -14.72 -10.22 -14.87
N CYS A 283 -15.90 -10.44 -14.32
CA CYS A 283 -16.37 -9.86 -13.06
C CYS A 283 -16.43 -10.95 -11.99
N LEU A 284 -15.67 -10.79 -10.91
CA LEU A 284 -15.71 -11.65 -9.73
C LEU A 284 -16.57 -10.99 -8.66
N THR A 285 -17.56 -11.69 -8.15
CA THR A 285 -18.41 -11.25 -7.03
C THR A 285 -17.94 -11.83 -5.69
N GLU A 286 -18.31 -11.18 -4.58
CA GLU A 286 -17.97 -11.63 -3.21
C GLU A 286 -18.46 -13.05 -2.88
N ASP A 287 -19.55 -13.50 -3.51
CA ASP A 287 -20.05 -14.89 -3.43
C ASP A 287 -19.23 -15.90 -4.25
N GLY A 288 -18.12 -15.47 -4.86
CA GLY A 288 -17.16 -16.34 -5.55
C GLY A 288 -17.51 -16.65 -7.01
N LYS A 289 -18.58 -16.08 -7.56
CA LYS A 289 -18.99 -16.33 -8.95
C LYS A 289 -18.15 -15.53 -9.94
N HIS A 290 -17.87 -16.15 -11.09
CA HIS A 290 -17.17 -15.52 -12.20
C HIS A 290 -18.15 -15.22 -13.33
N HIS A 291 -18.55 -13.96 -13.46
CA HIS A 291 -19.38 -13.50 -14.58
C HIS A 291 -18.50 -13.05 -15.74
N LEU A 292 -18.68 -13.68 -16.90
CA LEU A 292 -17.99 -13.37 -18.14
C LEU A 292 -18.95 -12.59 -19.04
N ILE A 293 -18.60 -11.35 -19.36
CA ILE A 293 -19.36 -10.47 -20.26
C ILE A 293 -18.53 -10.27 -21.53
N MET A 294 -19.04 -10.75 -22.65
CA MET A 294 -18.36 -10.72 -23.94
C MET A 294 -19.15 -9.89 -24.95
N ARG A 295 -18.44 -9.31 -25.92
CA ARG A 295 -19.01 -8.68 -27.12
C ARG A 295 -18.71 -9.51 -28.37
N ASN A 296 -19.44 -9.21 -29.44
CA ASN A 296 -19.26 -9.79 -30.78
C ASN A 296 -19.26 -11.35 -30.79
N PRO A 297 -20.43 -11.99 -30.57
CA PRO A 297 -21.73 -11.41 -30.19
C PRO A 297 -21.82 -11.11 -28.69
N ASP A 298 -22.80 -10.30 -28.30
CA ASP A 298 -23.08 -10.02 -26.88
C ASP A 298 -23.49 -11.30 -26.15
N ARG A 299 -22.73 -11.65 -25.12
CA ARG A 299 -22.98 -12.86 -24.34
C ARG A 299 -22.56 -12.70 -22.90
N LYS A 300 -23.37 -13.22 -21.99
CA LYS A 300 -23.07 -13.30 -20.56
C LYS A 300 -23.09 -14.74 -20.11
N LEU A 301 -22.09 -15.15 -19.34
CA LEU A 301 -21.96 -16.49 -18.79
C LEU A 301 -21.55 -16.38 -17.32
N THR A 302 -22.06 -17.25 -16.46
CA THR A 302 -21.63 -17.31 -15.06
C THR A 302 -20.97 -18.65 -14.83
N VAL A 303 -19.66 -18.64 -14.59
CA VAL A 303 -18.87 -19.83 -14.30
C VAL A 303 -18.73 -19.93 -12.78
N THR A 304 -19.05 -21.11 -12.25
CA THR A 304 -18.75 -21.47 -10.87
C THR A 304 -17.53 -22.37 -10.90
N VAL A 305 -16.54 -22.05 -10.08
CA VAL A 305 -15.31 -22.83 -9.91
C VAL A 305 -15.35 -23.47 -8.53
N ASP A 306 -14.57 -24.54 -8.34
CA ASP A 306 -14.49 -25.19 -7.03
C ASP A 306 -14.07 -24.18 -5.95
N GLY A 307 -14.72 -24.27 -4.78
CA GLY A 307 -14.54 -23.30 -3.69
C GLY A 307 -13.11 -23.22 -3.15
N ASP A 308 -12.28 -24.23 -3.44
CA ASP A 308 -10.88 -24.26 -3.07
C ASP A 308 -9.98 -23.45 -4.00
N TRP A 309 -10.42 -23.09 -5.21
CA TRP A 309 -9.59 -22.36 -6.16
C TRP A 309 -9.40 -20.91 -5.74
N TRP A 310 -8.17 -20.40 -5.84
CA TRP A 310 -7.90 -19.00 -5.56
C TRP A 310 -8.30 -18.15 -6.77
N SER A 311 -9.21 -17.21 -6.57
CA SER A 311 -9.73 -16.37 -7.67
C SER A 311 -8.66 -15.57 -8.44
N GLU A 312 -7.52 -15.31 -7.79
CA GLU A 312 -6.36 -14.60 -8.35
C GLU A 312 -5.48 -15.47 -9.25
N THR A 313 -5.60 -16.80 -9.16
CA THR A 313 -4.88 -17.73 -10.02
C THR A 313 -5.69 -18.16 -11.24
N ILE A 314 -6.93 -17.66 -11.35
CA ILE A 314 -7.84 -17.92 -12.45
C ILE A 314 -7.84 -16.74 -13.42
N SER A 315 -7.59 -17.02 -14.68
CA SER A 315 -7.68 -16.07 -15.78
C SER A 315 -8.61 -16.58 -16.85
N PHE A 316 -9.34 -15.67 -17.51
CA PHE A 316 -10.21 -16.01 -18.62
C PHE A 316 -9.80 -15.25 -19.88
N THR A 317 -10.06 -15.88 -21.02
CA THR A 317 -10.00 -15.25 -22.34
C THR A 317 -11.12 -15.79 -23.21
N ALA A 318 -11.52 -15.02 -24.21
CA ALA A 318 -12.53 -15.41 -25.18
C ALA A 318 -12.00 -15.19 -26.59
N THR A 319 -12.14 -16.20 -27.44
CA THR A 319 -11.83 -16.15 -28.87
C THR A 319 -13.11 -16.42 -29.67
N THR A 320 -13.05 -16.30 -30.99
CA THR A 320 -14.16 -16.75 -31.85
C THR A 320 -14.41 -18.26 -31.76
N GLN A 321 -13.39 -19.05 -31.40
CA GLN A 321 -13.47 -20.52 -31.32
C GLN A 321 -13.96 -21.02 -29.96
N GLY A 322 -13.84 -20.23 -28.89
CA GLY A 322 -14.23 -20.67 -27.56
C GLY A 322 -13.89 -19.71 -26.44
N ILE A 323 -14.24 -20.12 -25.23
CA ILE A 323 -13.90 -19.43 -23.99
C ILE A 323 -12.97 -20.34 -23.23
N TYR A 324 -11.87 -19.78 -22.72
CA TYR A 324 -10.82 -20.54 -22.06
C TYR A 324 -10.58 -19.99 -20.66
N LEU A 325 -10.32 -20.91 -19.73
CA LEU A 325 -9.93 -20.64 -18.36
C LEU A 325 -8.52 -21.19 -18.16
N PHE A 326 -7.61 -20.32 -17.73
CA PHE A 326 -6.28 -20.69 -17.26
C PHE A 326 -6.28 -20.70 -15.73
N TYR A 327 -5.84 -21.81 -15.16
CA TYR A 327 -5.67 -21.98 -13.72
C TYR A 327 -4.22 -22.33 -13.41
N ARG A 328 -3.68 -21.78 -12.32
CA ARG A 328 -2.37 -22.13 -11.80
C ARG A 328 -2.44 -22.39 -10.31
N ASP A 329 -1.71 -23.39 -9.82
CA ASP A 329 -1.66 -23.65 -8.38
C ASP A 329 -0.39 -24.39 -7.94
N THR A 330 -0.28 -24.66 -6.64
CA THR A 330 0.89 -25.27 -6.01
C THR A 330 0.55 -26.00 -4.72
N GLU A 331 1.28 -27.07 -4.42
CA GLU A 331 1.15 -27.83 -3.15
C GLU A 331 1.49 -26.98 -1.92
N ARG A 332 2.27 -25.91 -2.08
CA ARG A 332 2.59 -24.98 -0.98
C ARG A 332 1.47 -24.02 -0.62
N ARG A 333 0.36 -24.03 -1.36
CA ARG A 333 -0.75 -23.13 -1.15
C ARG A 333 -1.24 -23.22 0.29
N LEU A 334 -1.38 -22.06 0.93
CA LEU A 334 -1.91 -21.98 2.29
C LEU A 334 -3.38 -22.45 2.29
N PRO A 335 -3.73 -23.49 3.06
CA PRO A 335 -5.13 -23.92 3.17
C PRO A 335 -6.02 -22.78 3.66
N SER A 336 -7.24 -22.69 3.13
CA SER A 336 -8.20 -21.63 3.45
C SER A 336 -8.46 -21.51 4.96
N ALA A 337 -8.56 -22.65 5.66
CA ALA A 337 -8.75 -22.73 7.12
C ALA A 337 -7.62 -22.05 7.91
N PHE A 338 -6.41 -21.95 7.35
CA PHE A 338 -5.22 -21.47 8.06
C PHE A 338 -5.08 -19.94 7.95
N ARG A 339 -5.79 -19.30 7.01
CA ARG A 339 -5.69 -17.85 6.74
C ARG A 339 -6.08 -16.97 7.94
N LYS A 340 -7.02 -17.43 8.77
CA LYS A 340 -7.54 -16.65 9.91
C LYS A 340 -6.65 -16.78 11.17
N SER A 341 -5.70 -17.71 11.18
CA SER A 341 -4.83 -17.96 12.34
C SER A 341 -3.36 -17.75 11.96
N PRO A 342 -2.73 -16.65 12.43
CA PRO A 342 -1.31 -16.41 12.21
C PRO A 342 -0.43 -17.58 12.67
N LYS A 343 -0.82 -18.26 13.75
CA LYS A 343 -0.12 -19.44 14.28
C LYS A 343 -0.16 -20.62 13.30
N LEU A 344 -1.35 -20.98 12.81
CA LEU A 344 -1.50 -22.07 11.84
C LEU A 344 -0.80 -21.73 10.52
N ALA A 345 -0.89 -20.47 10.06
CA ALA A 345 -0.17 -20.02 8.87
C ALA A 345 1.36 -20.15 9.03
N LEU A 346 1.88 -19.84 10.22
CA LEU A 346 3.30 -20.01 10.54
C LEU A 346 3.71 -21.49 10.59
N GLU A 347 2.90 -22.34 11.21
CA GLU A 347 3.11 -23.80 11.25
C GLU A 347 3.11 -24.42 9.86
N TRP A 348 2.14 -24.03 9.00
CA TRP A 348 2.12 -24.42 7.59
C TRP A 348 3.38 -23.95 6.86
N SER A 349 3.76 -22.68 7.03
CA SER A 349 4.98 -22.13 6.44
C SER A 349 6.21 -22.95 6.83
N ARG A 350 6.36 -23.28 8.13
CA ARG A 350 7.46 -24.14 8.62
C ARG A 350 7.39 -25.54 8.02
N LYS A 351 6.21 -26.14 7.91
CA LYS A 351 6.00 -27.48 7.33
C LYS A 351 6.45 -27.58 5.87
N VAL A 352 6.18 -26.54 5.08
CA VAL A 352 6.44 -26.54 3.62
C VAL A 352 7.77 -25.91 3.21
N ARG A 353 8.37 -25.09 4.09
CA ARG A 353 9.64 -24.39 3.82
C ARG A 353 10.78 -25.39 3.61
N GLY A 354 11.66 -25.07 2.66
CA GLY A 354 12.85 -25.86 2.35
C GLY A 354 12.58 -27.24 1.73
N LYS A 355 11.32 -27.62 1.47
CA LYS A 355 10.96 -28.90 0.83
C LYS A 355 10.67 -28.74 -0.65
N PRO A 356 10.98 -29.72 -1.51
CA PRO A 356 10.49 -29.72 -2.87
C PRO A 356 8.95 -29.73 -2.88
N TYR A 357 8.35 -29.18 -3.93
CA TYR A 357 6.90 -29.07 -4.03
C TYR A 357 6.44 -28.98 -5.48
N LYS A 358 5.23 -29.47 -5.76
CA LYS A 358 4.67 -29.38 -7.11
C LYS A 358 3.99 -28.03 -7.37
N LYS A 359 4.11 -27.60 -8.62
CA LYS A 359 3.31 -26.55 -9.24
C LYS A 359 2.63 -27.13 -10.47
N TRP A 360 1.49 -26.57 -10.83
CA TRP A 360 0.83 -26.95 -12.07
C TRP A 360 0.07 -25.79 -12.68
N VAL A 361 -0.18 -25.93 -13.98
CA VAL A 361 -1.09 -25.10 -14.75
C VAL A 361 -2.08 -25.99 -15.49
N GLU A 362 -3.30 -25.50 -15.61
CA GLU A 362 -4.41 -26.20 -16.27
C GLU A 362 -5.10 -25.24 -17.21
N LEU A 363 -5.50 -25.76 -18.37
CA LEU A 363 -6.33 -25.06 -19.34
C LEU A 363 -7.67 -25.78 -19.45
N TYR A 364 -8.74 -25.03 -19.28
CA TYR A 364 -10.10 -25.52 -19.47
C TYR A 364 -10.77 -24.79 -20.63
N LYS A 365 -11.61 -25.51 -21.37
CA LYS A 365 -12.61 -24.94 -22.28
C LYS A 365 -13.92 -24.79 -21.53
N VAL A 366 -14.51 -23.61 -21.62
CA VAL A 366 -15.82 -23.33 -21.02
C VAL A 366 -16.90 -23.59 -22.06
N ASP A 367 -17.84 -24.47 -21.75
CA ASP A 367 -18.94 -24.78 -22.66
C ASP A 367 -20.09 -23.76 -22.58
N ASN A 368 -21.15 -24.00 -23.36
CA ASN A 368 -22.29 -23.10 -23.42
C ASN A 368 -23.13 -23.05 -22.14
N LYS A 369 -23.02 -24.07 -21.28
CA LYS A 369 -23.70 -24.19 -19.99
C LYS A 369 -22.80 -23.76 -18.83
N ALA A 370 -21.64 -23.17 -19.13
CA ALA A 370 -20.63 -22.74 -18.15
C ALA A 370 -19.88 -23.87 -17.43
N ASN A 371 -19.92 -25.09 -17.94
CA ASN A 371 -19.11 -26.18 -17.40
C ASN A 371 -17.67 -26.07 -17.91
N LEU A 372 -16.74 -26.57 -17.09
CA LEU A 372 -15.32 -26.57 -17.38
C LEU A 372 -14.89 -27.95 -17.89
N HIS A 373 -14.30 -27.98 -19.08
CA HIS A 373 -13.72 -29.18 -19.68
C HIS A 373 -12.21 -29.03 -19.71
N LEU A 374 -11.49 -29.85 -18.94
CA LEU A 374 -10.03 -29.81 -18.92
C LEU A 374 -9.50 -30.19 -20.31
N LEU A 375 -8.76 -29.29 -20.95
CA LEU A 375 -8.09 -29.55 -22.21
C LEU A 375 -6.71 -30.15 -21.98
N ASN A 376 -5.94 -29.54 -21.08
CA ASN A 376 -4.58 -29.99 -20.82
C ASN A 376 -4.07 -29.49 -19.46
N ARG A 377 -3.08 -30.19 -18.92
CA ARG A 377 -2.42 -29.92 -17.64
C ARG A 377 -0.92 -30.15 -17.77
N CYS A 378 -0.14 -29.25 -17.17
CA CYS A 378 1.30 -29.43 -17.02
C CYS A 378 1.67 -29.20 -15.55
N ASP A 379 2.24 -30.22 -14.91
CA ASP A 379 2.82 -30.14 -13.58
C ASP A 379 4.35 -30.22 -13.63
N TRP A 380 4.99 -29.63 -12.62
CA TRP A 380 6.42 -29.71 -12.45
C TRP A 380 6.79 -29.59 -10.97
N THR A 381 7.93 -30.18 -10.62
CA THR A 381 8.48 -30.10 -9.26
C THR A 381 9.46 -28.94 -9.17
N VAL A 382 9.24 -28.08 -8.18
CA VAL A 382 10.22 -27.07 -7.76
C VAL A 382 11.10 -27.73 -6.69
N PRO A 383 12.43 -27.76 -6.87
CA PRO A 383 13.32 -28.37 -5.89
C PRO A 383 13.32 -27.59 -4.57
N ALA A 384 13.86 -28.22 -3.54
CA ALA A 384 14.18 -27.54 -2.29
C ALA A 384 15.18 -26.40 -2.54
N GLU A 385 14.71 -25.16 -2.62
CA GLU A 385 15.61 -24.02 -2.58
C GLU A 385 16.22 -23.93 -1.17
N PRO A 386 17.56 -23.93 -1.04
CA PRO A 386 18.23 -23.69 0.22
C PRO A 386 18.15 -22.19 0.51
N TYR A 387 16.96 -21.69 0.88
CA TYR A 387 16.90 -20.38 1.48
C TYR A 387 17.72 -20.43 2.76
N PRO A 388 18.64 -19.47 2.99
CA PRO A 388 19.15 -19.28 4.33
C PRO A 388 17.94 -19.15 5.24
N VAL A 389 17.92 -19.96 6.27
CA VAL A 389 16.89 -19.94 7.28
C VAL A 389 17.00 -18.59 7.99
N VAL A 390 16.32 -17.57 7.47
CA VAL A 390 16.08 -16.33 8.22
C VAL A 390 15.00 -16.69 9.24
N GLU A 391 15.37 -17.48 10.25
CA GLU A 391 14.46 -18.00 11.28
C GLU A 391 14.17 -17.00 12.39
N ALA A 392 14.91 -15.90 12.42
CA ALA A 392 14.55 -14.72 13.17
C ALA A 392 14.25 -13.63 12.14
N GLY A 393 13.12 -12.92 12.27
CA GLY A 393 12.98 -11.63 11.60
C GLY A 393 14.26 -10.82 11.82
N PRO A 394 14.66 -10.01 10.82
CA PRO A 394 16.03 -9.55 10.74
C PRO A 394 16.46 -8.87 12.04
N LEU A 395 17.71 -9.05 12.45
CA LEU A 395 18.30 -8.48 13.68
C LEU A 395 17.92 -7.02 13.82
N TRP A 396 17.93 -6.24 12.73
CA TRP A 396 17.49 -4.85 12.74
C TRP A 396 16.03 -4.68 13.21
N THR A 397 15.12 -5.59 12.92
CA THR A 397 13.72 -5.55 13.40
C THR A 397 13.65 -5.79 14.90
N LYS A 398 14.44 -6.72 15.45
CA LYS A 398 14.54 -6.94 16.90
C LYS A 398 15.19 -5.74 17.60
N VAL A 399 16.32 -5.26 17.08
CA VAL A 399 17.04 -4.09 17.61
C VAL A 399 16.15 -2.85 17.54
N ARG A 400 15.45 -2.61 16.43
CA ARG A 400 14.45 -1.55 16.31
C ARG A 400 13.35 -1.70 17.34
N HIS A 401 12.82 -2.91 17.53
CA HIS A 401 11.79 -3.15 18.53
C HIS A 401 12.25 -2.72 19.93
N TYR A 402 13.46 -3.06 20.35
CA TYR A 402 14.04 -2.65 21.64
C TYR A 402 14.41 -1.16 21.69
N ALA A 403 15.10 -0.62 20.68
CA ALA A 403 15.51 0.78 20.62
C ALA A 403 14.31 1.74 20.64
N CYS A 404 13.19 1.34 20.03
CA CYS A 404 11.96 2.13 20.01
C CYS A 404 11.08 1.96 21.25
N GLN A 405 11.44 1.11 22.23
CA GLN A 405 10.72 1.03 23.52
C GLN A 405 10.86 2.32 24.35
N PHE A 406 11.86 3.14 24.07
CA PHE A 406 12.11 4.43 24.73
C PHE A 406 11.63 5.62 23.91
N SER A 407 11.02 5.36 22.75
CA SER A 407 10.51 6.40 21.88
C SER A 407 9.35 7.15 22.52
N SER A 408 9.25 8.44 22.19
CA SER A 408 8.15 9.30 22.60
C SER A 408 6.78 8.69 22.27
N PRO A 409 5.87 8.52 23.25
CA PRO A 409 4.46 8.16 23.01
C PRO A 409 3.76 9.06 22.00
N LEU A 410 4.26 10.29 21.79
CA LEU A 410 3.82 11.18 20.72
C LEU A 410 3.83 10.49 19.34
N TYR A 411 4.81 9.64 19.04
CA TYR A 411 4.85 8.94 17.74
C TYR A 411 3.72 7.93 17.60
N ASP A 412 3.33 7.25 18.69
CA ASP A 412 2.19 6.33 18.67
C ASP A 412 0.86 7.10 18.62
N LEU A 413 0.75 8.20 19.36
CA LEU A 413 -0.43 9.09 19.31
C LEU A 413 -0.61 9.71 17.92
N ALA A 414 0.46 10.22 17.31
CA ALA A 414 0.46 10.72 15.94
C ALA A 414 0.06 9.64 14.95
N TRP A 415 0.56 8.40 15.12
CA TRP A 415 0.17 7.27 14.30
C TRP A 415 -1.31 6.92 14.42
N TYR A 416 -1.87 6.92 15.64
CA TYR A 416 -3.27 6.62 15.90
C TYR A 416 -4.22 7.72 15.40
N LEU A 417 -3.90 8.99 15.69
CA LEU A 417 -4.74 10.14 15.32
C LEU A 417 -4.72 10.42 13.82
N LEU A 418 -3.55 10.35 13.19
CA LEU A 418 -3.41 10.58 11.76
C LEU A 418 -3.80 9.33 10.98
N GLY A 419 -3.53 8.14 11.51
CA GLY A 419 -3.87 6.87 10.88
C GLY A 419 -2.87 6.43 9.80
N ARG A 420 -2.74 5.11 9.64
CA ARG A 420 -1.82 4.47 8.68
C ARG A 420 -2.01 4.97 7.24
N GLN A 421 -3.23 5.31 6.85
CA GLN A 421 -3.56 5.76 5.49
C GLN A 421 -3.20 7.23 5.26
N PHE A 422 -3.30 8.11 6.26
CA PHE A 422 -2.94 9.52 6.13
C PHE A 422 -1.42 9.69 6.08
N LEU A 423 -0.67 9.01 6.96
CA LEU A 423 0.80 9.06 6.94
C LEU A 423 1.39 8.51 5.63
N PHE A 424 0.79 7.46 5.05
CA PHE A 424 1.19 6.93 3.75
C PHE A 424 0.85 7.87 2.59
N GLN A 425 -0.13 8.76 2.75
CA GLN A 425 -0.50 9.78 1.76
C GLN A 425 0.35 11.04 1.90
N LEU A 426 0.67 11.46 3.13
CA LEU A 426 1.64 12.51 3.45
C LEU A 426 3.06 12.16 2.98
N TYR A 427 3.38 10.88 2.86
CA TYR A 427 4.62 10.38 2.22
C TYR A 427 4.82 10.90 0.78
N ARG A 428 3.75 11.33 0.10
CA ARG A 428 3.78 11.95 -1.24
C ARG A 428 3.74 13.49 -1.23
N GLY A 429 3.73 14.11 -0.05
CA GLY A 429 3.81 15.57 0.12
C GLY A 429 5.25 16.10 -0.03
N ASN A 430 5.44 17.35 0.38
CA ASN A 430 6.76 18.01 0.45
C ASN A 430 7.77 17.16 1.27
N ASP A 431 9.05 17.23 0.92
CA ASP A 431 10.17 16.48 1.53
C ASP A 431 10.20 16.54 3.05
N PHE A 432 9.81 17.67 3.66
CA PHE A 432 9.71 17.80 5.12
C PHE A 432 8.69 16.83 5.73
N ILE A 433 7.51 16.75 5.11
CA ILE A 433 6.40 15.90 5.56
C ILE A 433 6.75 14.42 5.33
N ARG A 434 7.44 14.10 4.22
CA ARG A 434 7.97 12.76 3.96
C ARG A 434 8.94 12.35 5.06
N GLY A 435 9.89 13.22 5.40
CA GLY A 435 10.86 12.98 6.48
C GLY A 435 10.17 12.76 7.83
N PHE A 436 9.18 13.59 8.19
CA PHE A 436 8.42 13.41 9.43
C PHE A 436 7.63 12.09 9.47
N ALA A 437 6.98 11.70 8.37
CA ALA A 437 6.24 10.45 8.28
C ALA A 437 7.16 9.23 8.36
N GLU A 438 8.35 9.30 7.76
CA GLU A 438 9.39 8.28 7.88
C GLU A 438 9.88 8.16 9.31
N VAL A 439 10.27 9.25 9.95
CA VAL A 439 10.73 9.26 11.35
C VAL A 439 9.64 8.71 12.28
N THR A 440 8.38 9.15 12.13
CA THR A 440 7.26 8.67 12.94
C THR A 440 7.02 7.18 12.75
N ARG A 441 7.14 6.67 11.51
CA ARG A 441 7.01 5.23 11.23
C ARG A 441 8.17 4.46 11.84
N GLU A 442 9.39 4.92 11.63
CA GLU A 442 10.61 4.22 12.05
C GLU A 442 10.75 4.17 13.57
N LEU A 443 10.48 5.28 14.26
CA LEU A 443 10.62 5.41 15.72
C LEU A 443 9.37 5.01 16.51
N ARG A 444 8.30 4.54 15.84
CA ARG A 444 7.10 4.06 16.53
C ARG A 444 7.45 2.93 17.51
N PRO A 445 6.93 2.95 18.75
CA PRO A 445 7.16 1.89 19.71
C PRO A 445 6.64 0.55 19.17
N GLY A 446 7.47 -0.48 19.24
CA GLY A 446 7.08 -1.82 18.81
C GLY A 446 6.05 -2.48 19.74
N ASN A 447 5.97 -2.03 20.99
CA ASN A 447 4.98 -2.44 21.99
C ASN A 447 4.45 -1.21 22.73
N SER A 448 3.26 -0.75 22.36
CA SER A 448 2.64 0.45 22.92
C SER A 448 2.46 0.35 24.45
N ILE A 449 2.00 -0.81 24.95
CA ILE A 449 1.71 -1.02 26.38
C ILE A 449 2.97 -0.84 27.22
N LEU A 450 4.07 -1.49 26.82
CA LEU A 450 5.33 -1.40 27.56
C LEU A 450 5.89 0.03 27.54
N ASN A 451 5.77 0.74 26.42
CA ASN A 451 6.21 2.14 26.32
C ASN A 451 5.41 3.06 27.26
N TRP A 452 4.08 2.86 27.35
CA TRP A 452 3.24 3.61 28.29
C TRP A 452 3.59 3.30 29.76
N LEU A 453 3.84 2.03 30.10
CA LEU A 453 4.29 1.65 31.44
C LEU A 453 5.63 2.30 31.80
N LEU A 454 6.57 2.34 30.84
CA LEU A 454 7.86 2.99 31.02
C LEU A 454 7.71 4.51 31.20
N ALA A 455 6.87 5.15 30.39
CA ALA A 455 6.59 6.58 30.51
C ALA A 455 5.97 6.91 31.88
N LEU A 456 5.07 6.07 32.40
CA LEU A 456 4.51 6.20 33.75
C LEU A 456 5.59 6.04 34.83
N ALA A 457 6.51 5.09 34.68
CA ALA A 457 7.64 4.94 35.61
C ALA A 457 8.53 6.18 35.62
N MET A 458 8.80 6.78 34.45
CA MET A 458 9.57 8.03 34.34
C MET A 458 8.85 9.22 34.96
N VAL A 459 7.53 9.32 34.81
CA VAL A 459 6.71 10.31 35.50
C VAL A 459 6.76 10.10 37.02
N GLY A 460 6.70 8.85 37.49
CA GLY A 460 6.88 8.53 38.90
C GLY A 460 8.23 8.98 39.46
N PHE A 461 9.30 8.79 38.68
CA PHE A 461 10.62 9.32 39.03
C PHE A 461 10.65 10.86 39.01
N ALA A 462 10.07 11.51 38.00
CA ALA A 462 9.96 12.96 37.93
C ALA A 462 9.16 13.52 39.12
N PHE A 463 8.10 12.82 39.56
CA PHE A 463 7.32 13.14 40.76
C PHE A 463 8.18 13.06 42.01
N TRP A 464 8.88 11.93 42.22
CA TRP A 464 9.76 11.76 43.37
C TRP A 464 10.85 12.84 43.44
N HIS A 465 11.48 13.14 42.30
CA HIS A 465 12.48 14.20 42.20
C HIS A 465 11.89 15.61 42.39
N GLY A 466 10.70 15.87 41.82
CA GLY A 466 10.11 17.20 41.71
C GLY A 466 9.30 17.62 42.92
N TRP A 467 8.72 16.67 43.65
CA TRP A 467 7.90 16.94 44.82
C TRP A 467 8.58 17.80 45.89
N PRO A 468 9.83 17.53 46.32
CA PRO A 468 10.54 18.39 47.26
C PRO A 468 11.04 19.70 46.63
N ARG A 469 11.07 19.81 45.29
CA ARG A 469 11.62 20.94 44.53
C ARG A 469 10.54 21.82 43.88
N LYS A 470 9.26 21.49 44.07
CA LYS A 470 8.14 22.17 43.41
C LYS A 470 8.04 23.61 43.90
N THR A 471 8.07 24.57 42.97
CA THR A 471 7.78 25.98 43.24
C THR A 471 6.30 26.29 43.11
N SER A 472 5.60 25.59 42.21
CA SER A 472 4.14 25.63 42.06
C SER A 472 3.60 24.27 41.65
N LEU A 473 2.34 24.00 41.98
CA LEU A 473 1.67 22.76 41.59
C LEU A 473 1.50 22.69 40.06
N GLY A 474 1.15 23.80 39.41
CA GLY A 474 0.99 23.87 37.96
C GLY A 474 2.29 23.54 37.20
N LYS A 475 3.44 24.06 37.65
CA LYS A 475 4.74 23.74 37.04
C LYS A 475 5.09 22.26 37.21
N LEU A 476 4.74 21.66 38.33
CA LEU A 476 4.96 20.24 38.58
C LEU A 476 4.08 19.37 37.65
N ILE A 477 2.80 19.70 37.51
CA ILE A 477 1.87 19.00 36.59
C ILE A 477 2.35 19.13 35.15
N PHE A 478 2.78 20.33 34.73
CA PHE A 478 3.36 20.54 33.41
C PHE A 478 4.51 19.57 33.13
N TRP A 479 5.46 19.44 34.06
CA TRP A 479 6.58 18.51 33.89
C TRP A 479 6.16 17.04 33.84
N PHE A 480 5.09 16.63 34.53
CA PHE A 480 4.57 15.26 34.41
C PHE A 480 3.98 15.00 33.04
N VAL A 481 3.12 15.89 32.55
CA VAL A 481 2.55 15.75 31.19
C VAL A 481 3.67 15.77 30.16
N PHE A 482 4.65 16.66 30.36
CA PHE A 482 5.81 16.78 29.47
C PHE A 482 6.65 15.49 29.44
N THR A 483 7.03 14.94 30.60
CA THR A 483 7.75 13.67 30.69
C THR A 483 6.92 12.50 30.16
N LEU A 484 5.60 12.49 30.37
CA LEU A 484 4.72 11.45 29.83
C LEU A 484 4.71 11.44 28.30
N VAL A 485 4.57 12.62 27.67
CA VAL A 485 4.47 12.73 26.22
C VAL A 485 5.80 12.46 25.54
N PHE A 486 6.92 12.95 26.10
CA PHE A 486 8.25 12.88 25.50
C PHE A 486 9.17 11.80 26.08
N ASN A 487 8.68 11.00 27.04
CA ASN A 487 9.37 9.87 27.68
C ASN A 487 10.80 10.23 28.15
N LEU A 488 11.82 9.48 27.73
CA LEU A 488 13.21 9.68 28.14
C LEU A 488 13.71 11.10 27.83
N ALA A 489 13.42 11.63 26.63
CA ALA A 489 13.80 13.00 26.28
C ALA A 489 13.12 14.02 27.19
N GLY A 490 11.84 13.77 27.52
CA GLY A 490 11.08 14.58 28.46
C GLY A 490 11.68 14.59 29.86
N LEU A 491 12.06 13.41 30.36
CA LEU A 491 12.69 13.26 31.67
C LEU A 491 14.07 13.94 31.74
N LEU A 492 14.92 13.73 30.73
CA LEU A 492 16.24 14.34 30.66
C LEU A 492 16.16 15.88 30.60
N THR A 493 15.22 16.42 29.82
CA THR A 493 14.97 17.87 29.77
C THR A 493 14.53 18.40 31.14
N TYR A 494 13.60 17.69 31.79
CA TYR A 494 13.15 18.05 33.13
C TYR A 494 14.32 18.09 34.12
N LEU A 495 15.18 17.07 34.12
CA LEU A 495 16.35 17.01 35.01
C LEU A 495 17.33 18.13 34.70
N ALA A 496 17.67 18.37 33.44
CA ALA A 496 18.59 19.43 33.03
C ALA A 496 18.14 20.82 33.51
N LEU A 497 16.83 21.08 33.48
CA LEU A 497 16.28 22.40 33.81
C LEU A 497 15.84 22.56 35.26
N ASN A 498 15.65 21.46 36.01
CA ASN A 498 15.10 21.51 37.37
C ASN A 498 15.99 20.82 38.42
N HIS A 499 17.20 20.38 38.06
CA HIS A 499 18.17 19.88 39.03
C HIS A 499 18.70 21.02 39.91
N THR A 500 18.00 21.29 41.00
CA THR A 500 18.46 22.20 42.06
C THR A 500 18.78 21.39 43.33
N PRO A 501 19.83 21.75 44.09
CA PRO A 501 20.10 21.08 45.35
C PRO A 501 18.97 21.35 46.37
N ILE A 502 18.86 20.48 47.37
CA ILE A 502 17.78 20.53 48.36
C ILE A 502 18.33 20.79 49.76
N ILE A 503 17.65 21.65 50.50
CA ILE A 503 17.93 21.99 51.90
C ILE A 503 16.81 21.50 52.80
N LYS A 504 17.10 21.21 54.07
CA LYS A 504 16.07 20.90 55.07
C LYS A 504 15.55 22.20 55.66
N CYS A 505 14.23 22.36 55.72
CA CYS A 505 13.61 23.45 56.46
C CYS A 505 13.94 23.29 57.95
N PRO A 506 14.44 24.32 58.64
CA PRO A 506 14.84 24.23 60.04
C PRO A 506 13.64 23.98 60.97
N LEU A 507 12.45 24.47 60.62
CA LEU A 507 11.25 24.33 61.45
C LEU A 507 10.50 23.00 61.24
N CYS A 508 10.30 22.57 59.99
CA CYS A 508 9.49 21.37 59.71
C CYS A 508 10.30 20.15 59.24
N GLY A 509 11.62 20.26 59.11
CA GLY A 509 12.54 19.19 58.70
C GLY A 509 12.37 18.68 57.26
N LYS A 510 11.39 19.19 56.51
CA LYS A 510 11.12 18.75 55.13
C LYS A 510 12.14 19.34 54.15
N ARG A 511 12.52 18.55 53.15
CA ARG A 511 13.44 18.97 52.08
C ARG A 511 12.75 19.94 51.11
N ARG A 512 13.44 21.03 50.75
CA ARG A 512 12.98 22.13 49.89
C ARG A 512 14.08 22.50 48.90
N GLY A 513 13.71 23.01 47.73
CA GLY A 513 14.68 23.53 46.76
C GLY A 513 15.32 24.82 47.25
N LEU A 514 16.61 25.02 46.97
CA LEU A 514 17.38 26.23 47.36
C LEU A 514 16.88 27.54 46.74
N ALA A 515 16.05 27.48 45.68
CA ALA A 515 15.48 28.65 45.04
C ALA A 515 14.25 29.24 45.79
N GLN A 516 13.87 28.66 46.93
CA GLN A 516 12.71 29.11 47.72
C GLN A 516 13.18 29.97 48.88
N VAL A 517 12.57 31.16 49.03
CA VAL A 517 12.79 32.04 50.18
C VAL A 517 12.09 31.49 51.42
N ASN A 518 10.86 30.96 51.25
CA ASN A 518 10.04 30.47 52.35
C ASN A 518 9.59 29.01 52.13
N CYS A 519 9.42 28.26 53.21
CA CYS A 519 8.89 26.91 53.17
C CYS A 519 7.40 26.91 52.87
N ILE A 520 6.99 26.30 51.74
CA ILE A 520 5.59 26.21 51.30
C ILE A 520 4.64 25.57 52.34
N ARG A 521 5.16 24.76 53.27
CA ARG A 521 4.32 24.08 54.28
C ARG A 521 4.09 24.89 55.54
N CYS A 522 5.12 25.57 56.05
CA CYS A 522 5.08 26.21 57.37
C CYS A 522 5.42 27.70 57.34
N GLY A 523 5.63 28.29 56.17
CA GLY A 523 5.94 29.72 56.00
C GLY A 523 7.36 30.14 56.39
N ALA A 524 8.08 29.31 57.16
CA ALA A 524 9.43 29.57 57.65
C ALA A 524 10.42 30.00 56.54
N GLU A 525 11.23 31.02 56.82
CA GLU A 525 12.34 31.43 55.97
C GLU A 525 13.36 30.29 55.84
N LEU A 526 13.84 30.07 54.62
CA LEU A 526 14.82 29.05 54.29
C LEU A 526 16.21 29.69 54.23
N PRO A 527 17.27 28.99 54.69
CA PRO A 527 18.62 29.53 54.70
C PRO A 527 19.07 29.94 53.30
N ALA A 528 19.61 31.15 53.21
CA ALA A 528 20.10 31.70 51.95
C ALA A 528 21.26 30.85 51.39
N PRO A 529 21.23 30.51 50.10
CA PRO A 529 22.32 29.77 49.46
C PRO A 529 23.64 30.55 49.50
N GLU A 530 24.74 29.87 49.81
CA GLU A 530 26.09 30.42 49.60
C GLU A 530 26.32 30.73 48.11
N ARG A 531 27.00 31.84 47.80
CA ARG A 531 27.33 32.25 46.42
C ARG A 531 28.07 31.11 45.70
N GLY A 532 27.64 30.79 44.47
CA GLY A 532 28.22 29.72 43.63
C GLY A 532 27.54 28.35 43.73
N LYS A 533 26.72 28.07 44.76
CA LYS A 533 25.98 26.78 44.88
C LYS A 533 24.71 26.70 44.03
N LEU A 534 24.32 27.79 43.38
CA LEU A 534 23.14 27.92 42.52
C LEU A 534 23.48 27.96 41.02
N ASP A 535 24.76 27.96 40.65
CA ASP A 535 25.17 28.05 39.25
C ASP A 535 24.85 26.73 38.54
N LEU A 536 23.70 26.73 37.87
CA LEU A 536 23.31 25.66 36.95
C LEU A 536 24.26 25.68 35.75
N ILE A 537 24.52 24.51 35.17
CA ILE A 537 25.43 24.26 34.03
C ILE A 537 25.09 25.12 32.77
N LEU A 538 23.96 25.84 32.76
CA LEU A 538 23.48 26.66 31.63
C LEU A 538 23.27 28.16 31.98
N ASN A 539 23.82 28.64 33.10
CA ASN A 539 23.71 30.05 33.50
C ASN A 539 24.95 30.90 33.15
N THR A 540 25.79 30.42 32.22
CA THR A 540 26.80 31.23 31.49
C THR A 540 26.29 31.62 30.13
#